data_AF-A0A949NI43-F1
#
_entry.id   AF-A0A949NI43-F1
#
_cell.length_a   1.000
_cell.length_b   1.000
_cell.length_c   1.000
_cell.angle_alpha   90.00
_cell.angle_beta   90.00
_cell.angle_gamma   90.00
#
_symmetry.space_group_name_H-M   'P 1'
#
loop_
_entity.id
_entity.type
_entity.pdbx_description
1 polymer ?
#
loop_
_entity_poly.entity_id
_entity_poly.type
_entity_poly.pdbx_seq_one_letter_code
_entity_poly.pdbx_strand_id
1 'polypeptide(L)'
;MPNEENLKGHGFHERTAEEQREIAIAGGKASGEARRRKANFRKTLNLLLTAKIDSPEWTPILESLGLDSTLESALNMAMIKEGLSGNVKAYEAIARYAGQSEMTEADEAEQKIRTDRARRARDQEIGDETGAEENIRAFMKAMRPTQEELDNLFTEEGVEDGEEAEETGKV
;
A
#
# COMPACT_ATOMS: atom_id res chain seq x y z
N MET A 1 -16.14 -3.85 -17.57
CA MET A 1 -15.82 -2.46 -17.97
C MET A 1 -16.72 -1.52 -17.19
N PRO A 2 -16.24 -0.35 -16.74
CA PRO A 2 -17.12 0.70 -16.21
C PRO A 2 -18.19 1.05 -17.26
N ASN A 3 -19.45 1.18 -16.87
CA ASN A 3 -20.51 1.59 -17.80
C ASN A 3 -20.32 3.08 -18.14
N GLU A 4 -20.19 3.44 -19.42
CA GLU A 4 -19.97 4.82 -19.88
C GLU A 4 -21.11 5.76 -19.46
N GLU A 5 -22.32 5.23 -19.26
CA GLU A 5 -23.46 5.98 -18.74
C GLU A 5 -23.26 6.42 -17.27
N ASN A 6 -22.49 5.68 -16.46
CA ASN A 6 -22.22 6.04 -15.06
C ASN A 6 -21.20 7.20 -14.91
N LEU A 7 -20.54 7.59 -16.00
CA LEU A 7 -19.44 8.57 -16.00
C LEU A 7 -19.83 9.91 -16.65
N LYS A 8 -20.96 10.00 -17.37
CA LYS A 8 -21.42 11.24 -18.00
C LYS A 8 -22.19 12.10 -16.98
N GLY A 9 -21.78 13.36 -16.78
CA GLY A 9 -22.52 14.34 -15.96
C GLY A 9 -22.40 14.15 -14.43
N HIS A 10 -21.44 13.35 -13.99
CA HIS A 10 -21.24 12.95 -12.61
C HIS A 10 -19.80 13.18 -12.11
N GLY A 11 -19.04 14.02 -12.81
CA GLY A 11 -17.71 14.42 -12.39
C GLY A 11 -17.74 15.24 -11.09
N PHE A 12 -16.68 15.18 -10.28
CA PHE A 12 -16.55 16.03 -9.09
C PHE A 12 -16.69 17.52 -9.42
N HIS A 13 -16.37 17.93 -10.64
CA HIS A 13 -16.49 19.29 -11.17
C HIS A 13 -17.93 19.72 -11.49
N GLU A 14 -18.88 18.78 -11.55
CA GLU A 14 -20.29 19.05 -11.89
C GLU A 14 -21.22 19.02 -10.66
N ARG A 15 -20.70 18.61 -9.50
CA ARG A 15 -21.46 18.48 -8.24
C ARG A 15 -21.19 19.65 -7.30
N THR A 16 -22.22 20.09 -6.60
CA THR A 16 -22.08 21.10 -5.54
C THR A 16 -21.26 20.56 -4.37
N ALA A 17 -20.67 21.46 -3.57
CA ALA A 17 -19.90 21.08 -2.39
C ALA A 17 -20.75 20.29 -1.37
N GLU A 18 -22.05 20.57 -1.29
CA GLU A 18 -22.99 19.86 -0.42
C GLU A 18 -23.23 18.42 -0.89
N GLU A 19 -23.49 18.21 -2.19
CA GLU A 19 -23.64 16.87 -2.77
C GLU A 19 -22.37 16.03 -2.62
N GLN A 20 -21.19 16.64 -2.83
CA GLN A 20 -19.92 15.96 -2.62
C GLN A 20 -19.73 15.54 -1.16
N ARG A 21 -20.13 16.40 -0.22
CA ARG A 21 -20.05 16.11 1.21
C ARG A 21 -20.99 14.96 1.59
N GLU A 22 -22.21 14.95 1.08
CA GLU A 22 -23.17 13.87 1.32
C GLU A 22 -22.66 12.52 0.78
N ILE A 23 -22.12 12.51 -0.44
CA ILE A 23 -21.51 11.31 -1.04
C ILE A 23 -20.31 10.84 -0.21
N ALA A 24 -19.45 11.75 0.24
CA ALA A 24 -18.31 11.42 1.09
C ALA A 24 -18.75 10.81 2.44
N ILE A 25 -19.78 11.37 3.06
CA ILE A 25 -20.37 10.85 4.30
C ILE A 25 -20.97 9.45 4.05
N ALA A 26 -21.73 9.27 2.97
CA ALA A 26 -22.32 7.99 2.60
C ALA A 26 -21.24 6.94 2.35
N GLY A 27 -20.18 7.29 1.60
CA GLY A 27 -19.02 6.43 1.37
C GLY A 27 -18.28 6.08 2.66
N GLY A 28 -18.08 7.04 3.55
CA GLY A 28 -17.48 6.82 4.87
C GLY A 28 -18.30 5.88 5.76
N LYS A 29 -19.62 6.04 5.78
CA LYS A 29 -20.54 5.15 6.51
C LYS A 29 -20.52 3.73 5.94
N ALA A 30 -20.65 3.58 4.62
CA ALA A 30 -20.62 2.28 3.95
C ALA A 30 -19.28 1.56 4.14
N SER A 31 -18.16 2.28 4.00
CA SER A 31 -16.83 1.75 4.29
C SER A 31 -16.66 1.35 5.75
N GLY A 32 -17.16 2.17 6.68
CA GLY A 32 -17.18 1.84 8.11
C GLY A 32 -17.99 0.57 8.41
N GLU A 33 -19.15 0.42 7.79
CA GLU A 33 -20.00 -0.77 7.92
C GLU A 33 -19.32 -2.02 7.36
N ALA A 34 -18.73 -1.94 6.17
CA ALA A 34 -17.97 -3.04 5.58
C ALA A 34 -16.79 -3.47 6.46
N ARG A 35 -16.06 -2.51 7.03
CA ARG A 35 -14.96 -2.78 7.98
C ARG A 35 -15.47 -3.47 9.25
N ARG A 36 -16.58 -3.00 9.83
CA ARG A 36 -17.21 -3.62 11.01
C ARG A 36 -17.67 -5.05 10.70
N ARG A 37 -18.32 -5.27 9.55
CA ARG A 37 -18.72 -6.62 9.11
C ARG A 37 -17.52 -7.55 9.00
N LYS A 38 -16.42 -7.11 8.40
CA LYS A 38 -15.19 -7.91 8.29
C LYS A 38 -14.59 -8.23 9.66
N ALA A 39 -14.55 -7.26 10.57
CA ALA A 39 -14.07 -7.47 11.94
C ALA A 39 -14.94 -8.46 12.71
N ASN A 40 -16.27 -8.32 12.63
CA ASN A 40 -17.22 -9.24 13.25
C ASN A 40 -17.08 -10.65 12.69
N PHE A 41 -16.95 -10.80 11.36
CA PHE A 41 -16.72 -12.08 10.72
C PHE A 41 -15.45 -12.76 11.24
N ARG A 42 -14.32 -12.04 11.31
CA ARG A 42 -13.07 -12.58 11.88
C ARG A 42 -13.25 -13.02 13.33
N LYS A 43 -13.93 -12.21 14.14
CA LYS A 43 -14.21 -12.53 15.54
C LYS A 43 -15.04 -13.81 15.66
N THR A 44 -16.11 -13.93 14.89
CA THR A 44 -16.96 -15.13 14.88
C THR A 44 -16.20 -16.34 14.37
N LEU A 45 -15.41 -16.20 13.30
CA LEU A 45 -14.62 -17.30 12.75
C LEU A 45 -13.60 -17.81 13.77
N ASN A 46 -12.86 -16.93 14.44
CA ASN A 46 -11.90 -17.33 15.48
C ASN A 46 -12.59 -18.04 16.65
N LEU A 47 -13.79 -17.57 17.04
CA LEU A 47 -14.58 -18.25 18.08
C LEU A 47 -14.98 -19.67 17.66
N LEU A 48 -15.37 -19.86 16.39
CA LEU A 48 -15.70 -21.18 15.87
C LEU A 48 -14.46 -22.07 15.79
N LEU A 49 -13.36 -21.58 15.24
CA LEU A 49 -12.11 -22.34 15.09
C LEU A 49 -11.55 -22.82 16.43
N THR A 50 -11.63 -21.98 17.47
CA THR A 50 -11.18 -22.32 18.83
C THR A 50 -12.16 -23.17 19.63
N ALA A 51 -13.37 -23.42 19.11
CA ALA A 51 -14.35 -24.25 19.80
C ALA A 51 -13.88 -25.71 19.87
N LYS A 52 -14.03 -26.31 21.04
CA LYS A 52 -13.76 -27.74 21.25
C LYS A 52 -14.78 -28.60 20.51
N ILE A 53 -14.29 -29.69 19.94
CA ILE A 53 -15.11 -30.71 19.30
C ILE A 53 -14.94 -32.05 20.00
N ASP A 54 -16.00 -32.85 19.94
CA ASP A 54 -16.00 -34.25 20.29
C ASP A 54 -16.27 -35.05 19.02
N SER A 55 -15.19 -35.50 18.37
CA SER A 55 -15.23 -36.23 17.12
C SER A 55 -14.56 -37.60 17.30
N PRO A 56 -15.27 -38.71 17.06
CA PRO A 56 -14.70 -40.05 17.20
C PRO A 56 -13.49 -40.30 16.29
N GLU A 57 -13.42 -39.63 15.13
CA GLU A 57 -12.30 -39.74 14.19
C GLU A 57 -11.12 -38.85 14.60
N TRP A 58 -11.38 -37.57 14.90
CA TRP A 58 -10.31 -36.58 15.07
C TRP A 58 -9.81 -36.44 16.50
N THR A 59 -10.70 -36.51 17.49
CA THR A 59 -10.34 -36.27 18.91
C THR A 59 -9.23 -37.21 19.39
N PRO A 60 -9.29 -38.54 19.18
CA PRO A 60 -8.23 -39.43 19.64
C PRO A 60 -6.88 -39.16 18.95
N ILE A 61 -6.90 -38.83 17.66
CA ILE A 61 -5.70 -38.55 16.88
C ILE A 61 -5.04 -37.25 17.38
N LEU A 62 -5.83 -36.20 17.54
CA LEU A 62 -5.34 -34.89 18.00
C LEU A 62 -4.78 -34.98 19.42
N GLU A 63 -5.48 -35.64 20.34
CA GLU A 63 -5.02 -35.83 21.71
C GLU A 63 -3.73 -36.67 21.78
N SER A 64 -3.61 -37.70 20.93
CA SER A 64 -2.38 -38.51 20.85
C SER A 64 -1.15 -37.71 20.41
N LEU A 65 -1.37 -36.61 19.67
CA LEU A 65 -0.33 -35.68 19.23
C LEU A 65 -0.09 -34.54 20.23
N GLY A 66 -0.79 -34.53 21.36
CA GLY A 66 -0.72 -33.47 22.37
C GLY A 66 -1.41 -32.17 21.93
N LEU A 67 -2.32 -32.24 20.96
CA LEU A 67 -3.09 -31.09 20.48
C LEU A 67 -4.48 -31.04 21.10
N ASP A 68 -5.02 -29.84 21.27
CA ASP A 68 -6.41 -29.67 21.64
C ASP A 68 -7.34 -30.10 20.49
N SER A 69 -8.38 -30.88 20.83
CA SER A 69 -9.47 -31.26 19.93
C SER A 69 -10.39 -30.07 19.65
N THR A 70 -9.92 -29.13 18.82
CA THR A 70 -10.68 -27.97 18.34
C THR A 70 -11.07 -28.13 16.86
N LEU A 71 -12.04 -27.32 16.41
CA LEU A 71 -12.40 -27.25 14.99
C LEU A 71 -11.20 -26.89 14.12
N GLU A 72 -10.34 -25.99 14.59
CA GLU A 72 -9.11 -25.60 13.89
C GLU A 72 -8.14 -26.77 13.70
N SER A 73 -7.83 -27.48 14.78
CA SER A 73 -6.92 -28.62 14.75
C SER A 73 -7.43 -29.72 13.82
N ALA A 74 -8.73 -30.02 13.87
CA ALA A 74 -9.35 -31.03 13.01
C ALA A 74 -9.37 -30.61 11.54
N LEU A 75 -9.66 -29.33 11.25
CA LEU A 75 -9.63 -28.80 9.89
C LEU A 75 -8.22 -28.90 9.29
N ASN A 76 -7.19 -28.52 10.06
CA ASN A 76 -5.80 -28.60 9.61
C ASN A 76 -5.38 -30.04 9.35
N MET A 77 -5.74 -30.97 10.24
CA MET A 77 -5.46 -32.39 10.05
C MET A 77 -6.17 -32.94 8.80
N ALA A 78 -7.43 -32.58 8.57
CA ALA A 78 -8.16 -32.96 7.37
C ALA A 78 -7.50 -32.43 6.09
N MET A 79 -7.02 -31.18 6.10
CA MET A 79 -6.28 -30.59 4.97
C MET A 79 -4.97 -31.35 4.70
N ILE A 80 -4.25 -31.77 5.75
CA ILE A 80 -3.03 -32.57 5.61
C ILE A 80 -3.36 -33.93 5.00
N LYS A 81 -4.41 -34.61 5.48
CA LYS A 81 -4.89 -35.89 4.92
C LYS A 81 -5.23 -35.77 3.43
N GLU A 82 -5.85 -34.67 3.03
CA GLU A 82 -6.19 -34.37 1.64
C GLU A 82 -4.93 -34.11 0.79
N GLY A 83 -3.97 -33.36 1.32
CA GLY A 83 -2.66 -33.16 0.68
C GLY A 83 -1.88 -34.46 0.48
N LEU A 84 -1.86 -35.33 1.49
CA LEU A 84 -1.28 -36.68 1.41
C LEU A 84 -1.97 -37.57 0.37
N SER A 85 -3.25 -37.31 0.10
CA SER A 85 -4.03 -38.00 -0.94
C SER A 85 -3.77 -37.47 -2.37
N GLY A 86 -2.84 -36.52 -2.52
CA GLY A 86 -2.43 -35.97 -3.82
C GLY A 86 -3.10 -34.65 -4.20
N ASN A 87 -3.84 -34.00 -3.29
CA ASN A 87 -4.44 -32.70 -3.57
C ASN A 87 -3.37 -31.59 -3.48
N VAL A 88 -2.87 -31.17 -4.63
CA VAL A 88 -1.83 -30.13 -4.75
C VAL A 88 -2.27 -28.80 -4.12
N LYS A 89 -3.55 -28.42 -4.24
CA LYS A 89 -4.04 -27.16 -3.66
C LYS A 89 -4.05 -27.18 -2.13
N ALA A 90 -4.39 -28.33 -1.54
CA ALA A 90 -4.31 -28.51 -0.10
C ALA A 90 -2.85 -28.41 0.38
N TYR A 91 -1.93 -29.03 -0.36
CA TYR A 91 -0.49 -28.93 -0.10
C TYR A 91 0.03 -27.48 -0.23
N GLU A 92 -0.28 -26.78 -1.33
CA GLU A 92 0.07 -25.37 -1.53
C GLU A 92 -0.50 -24.45 -0.44
N ALA A 93 -1.71 -24.73 0.04
CA ALA A 93 -2.29 -24.00 1.16
C ALA A 93 -1.46 -24.20 2.45
N ILE A 94 -1.12 -25.45 2.78
CA ILE A 94 -0.30 -25.78 3.95
C ILE A 94 1.10 -25.17 3.84
N ALA A 95 1.76 -25.31 2.69
CA ALA A 95 3.10 -24.77 2.44
C ALA A 95 3.15 -23.25 2.67
N ARG A 96 2.18 -22.51 2.13
CA ARG A 96 2.07 -21.06 2.34
C ARG A 96 1.93 -20.69 3.81
N TYR A 97 1.11 -21.42 4.58
CA TYR A 97 0.95 -21.18 6.01
C TYR A 97 2.19 -21.58 6.83
N ALA A 98 2.94 -22.58 6.38
CA ALA A 98 4.20 -22.99 6.99
C ALA A 98 5.38 -22.02 6.70
N GLY A 99 5.12 -20.89 6.03
CA GLY A 99 6.15 -19.92 5.65
C GLY A 99 6.97 -20.34 4.43
N GLN A 100 6.56 -21.40 3.72
CA GLN A 100 7.11 -21.75 2.42
C GLN A 100 6.35 -20.93 1.36
N SER A 101 6.68 -19.64 1.27
CA SER A 101 6.18 -18.80 0.19
C SER A 101 6.97 -19.06 -1.10
N GLU A 102 6.28 -19.05 -2.23
CA GLU A 102 6.93 -18.97 -3.55
C GLU A 102 7.60 -17.61 -3.79
N MET A 103 7.14 -16.58 -3.07
CA MET A 103 7.80 -15.27 -3.08
C MET A 103 9.13 -15.39 -2.36
N THR A 104 10.19 -15.15 -3.12
CA THR A 104 11.54 -15.01 -2.60
C THR A 104 11.70 -13.65 -1.91
N GLU A 105 12.71 -13.52 -1.06
CA GLU A 105 13.08 -12.20 -0.49
C GLU A 105 13.33 -11.15 -1.58
N ALA A 106 13.75 -11.58 -2.77
CA ALA A 106 13.94 -10.71 -3.94
C ALA A 106 12.61 -10.15 -4.49
N ASP A 107 11.56 -10.97 -4.55
CA ASP A 107 10.23 -10.52 -4.99
C ASP A 107 9.64 -9.49 -4.01
N GLU A 108 9.84 -9.69 -2.70
CA GLU A 108 9.43 -8.72 -1.69
C GLU A 108 10.22 -7.42 -1.77
N ALA A 109 11.53 -7.49 -2.03
CA ALA A 109 12.38 -6.33 -2.23
C ALA A 109 11.95 -5.53 -3.48
N GLU A 110 11.64 -6.21 -4.59
CA GLU A 110 11.15 -5.56 -5.80
C GLU A 110 9.80 -4.86 -5.56
N GLN A 111 8.86 -5.51 -4.86
CA GLN A 111 7.57 -4.89 -4.51
C GLN A 111 7.74 -3.66 -3.61
N LYS A 112 8.67 -3.70 -2.65
CA LYS A 112 9.01 -2.55 -1.82
C LYS A 112 9.59 -1.41 -2.66
N ILE A 113 10.54 -1.70 -3.55
CA ILE A 113 11.14 -0.71 -4.45
C ILE A 113 10.07 -0.08 -5.36
N ARG A 114 9.17 -0.90 -5.92
CA ARG A 114 8.08 -0.44 -6.78
C ARG A 114 7.13 0.48 -6.02
N THR A 115 6.76 0.11 -4.81
CA THR A 115 5.85 0.89 -3.96
C THR A 115 6.52 2.18 -3.49
N ASP A 116 7.81 2.13 -3.14
CA ASP A 116 8.58 3.29 -2.71
C ASP A 116 8.83 4.27 -3.87
N ARG A 117 9.11 3.78 -5.07
CA ARG A 117 9.18 4.61 -6.29
C ARG A 117 7.84 5.27 -6.58
N ALA A 118 6.74 4.52 -6.51
CA ALA A 118 5.41 5.07 -6.70
C ALA A 118 5.06 6.14 -5.65
N ARG A 119 5.46 5.92 -4.39
CA ARG A 119 5.32 6.92 -3.32
C ARG A 119 6.12 8.19 -3.64
N ARG A 120 7.42 8.08 -3.93
CA ARG A 120 8.27 9.24 -4.26
C ARG A 120 7.77 10.03 -5.47
N ALA A 121 7.28 9.35 -6.51
CA ALA A 121 6.69 10.02 -7.67
C ALA A 121 5.44 10.84 -7.28
N ARG A 122 4.57 10.29 -6.43
CA ARG A 122 3.45 11.08 -5.89
C ARG A 122 3.91 12.26 -5.04
N ASP A 123 4.90 12.06 -4.17
CA ASP A 123 5.39 13.10 -3.27
C ASP A 123 6.04 14.26 -4.05
N GLN A 124 6.63 13.99 -5.22
CA GLN A 124 7.14 15.01 -6.14
C GLN A 124 6.04 15.77 -6.89
N GLU A 125 4.94 15.09 -7.28
CA GLU A 125 3.85 15.69 -8.05
C GLU A 125 2.84 16.47 -7.18
N ILE A 126 2.56 15.97 -5.97
CA ILE A 126 1.49 16.47 -5.10
C ILE A 126 2.07 17.25 -3.91
N GLY A 127 3.37 17.10 -3.65
CA GLY A 127 4.02 17.60 -2.44
C GLY A 127 3.81 16.62 -1.28
N ASP A 128 4.87 16.39 -0.51
CA ASP A 128 4.85 15.55 0.68
C ASP A 128 3.93 16.16 1.77
N GLU A 129 2.85 15.46 2.11
CA GLU A 129 1.91 15.87 3.17
C GLU A 129 2.58 15.98 4.54
N THR A 130 3.72 15.30 4.75
CA THR A 130 4.41 15.28 6.04
C THR A 130 5.35 16.48 6.26
N GLY A 131 5.71 17.23 5.21
CA GLY A 131 6.61 18.40 5.24
C GLY A 131 5.94 19.73 4.88
N ALA A 132 4.60 19.78 4.81
CA ALA A 132 3.85 20.91 4.28
C ALA A 132 4.21 22.27 4.91
N GLU A 133 4.50 22.33 6.21
CA GLU A 133 4.87 23.59 6.88
C GLU A 133 6.26 24.10 6.49
N GLU A 134 7.22 23.21 6.27
CA GLU A 134 8.60 23.57 5.93
C GLU A 134 8.68 24.02 4.47
N ASN A 135 7.93 23.35 3.59
CA ASN A 135 7.77 23.73 2.18
C ASN A 135 7.10 25.10 2.02
N ILE A 136 6.08 25.40 2.83
CA ILE A 136 5.42 26.72 2.82
C ILE A 136 6.37 27.81 3.33
N ARG A 137 7.16 27.54 4.38
CA ARG A 137 8.14 28.50 4.90
C ARG A 137 9.27 28.77 3.90
N ALA A 138 9.80 27.73 3.26
CA ALA A 138 10.82 27.85 2.22
C ALA A 138 10.31 28.66 1.02
N PHE A 139 9.07 28.41 0.57
CA PHE A 139 8.42 29.18 -0.50
C PHE A 139 8.19 30.65 -0.11
N MET A 140 7.69 30.92 1.10
CA MET A 140 7.48 32.29 1.59
C MET A 140 8.79 33.06 1.74
N LYS A 141 9.88 32.37 2.11
CA LYS A 141 11.23 32.93 2.16
C LYS A 141 11.73 33.28 0.75
N ALA A 142 11.50 32.41 -0.24
CA ALA A 142 11.88 32.66 -1.63
C ALA A 142 11.09 33.80 -2.29
N MET A 143 9.83 34.03 -1.91
CA MET A 143 9.02 35.15 -2.40
C MET A 143 9.38 36.50 -1.75
N ARG A 144 10.11 36.48 -0.63
CA ARG A 144 10.60 37.67 0.07
C ARG A 144 12.06 37.46 0.50
N PRO A 145 12.99 37.34 -0.46
CA PRO A 145 14.40 37.15 -0.13
C PRO A 145 14.92 38.40 0.58
N THR A 146 15.87 38.19 1.50
CA THR A 146 16.55 39.30 2.17
C THR A 146 17.59 39.94 1.23
N GLN A 147 17.98 41.19 1.49
CA GLN A 147 18.93 41.90 0.64
C GLN A 147 20.29 41.18 0.57
N GLU A 148 20.75 40.58 1.67
CA GLU A 148 21.98 39.78 1.71
C GLU A 148 21.90 38.52 0.83
N GLU A 149 20.74 37.88 0.73
CA GLU A 149 20.53 36.70 -0.12
C GLU A 149 20.47 37.06 -1.61
N LEU A 150 19.94 38.25 -1.93
CA LEU A 150 19.99 38.80 -3.30
C LEU A 150 21.42 39.18 -3.69
N ASP A 151 22.14 39.85 -2.79
CA ASP A 151 23.50 40.29 -3.05
C ASP A 151 24.43 39.08 -3.28
N ASN A 152 24.28 38.01 -2.49
CA ASN A 152 24.98 36.73 -2.69
C ASN A 152 24.62 36.01 -4.00
N LEU A 153 23.44 36.26 -4.59
CA LEU A 153 23.05 35.68 -5.89
C LEU A 153 23.77 36.35 -7.06
N PHE A 154 24.23 37.60 -6.87
CA PHE A 154 24.91 38.42 -7.88
C PHE A 154 26.40 38.61 -7.57
N THR A 155 26.94 38.00 -6.52
CA THR A 155 28.36 38.08 -6.14
C THR A 155 29.04 36.71 -6.12
N GLU A 156 29.17 36.13 -7.31
CA GLU A 156 30.17 35.13 -7.78
C GLU A 156 29.62 34.64 -9.13
N GLU A 157 30.19 34.89 -10.31
CA GLU A 157 31.60 34.90 -10.72
C GLU A 157 31.87 36.06 -11.70
N GLY A 158 33.10 36.57 -11.68
CA GLY A 158 33.60 37.44 -12.72
C GLY A 158 33.49 36.75 -14.08
N VAL A 159 32.94 37.48 -15.05
CA VAL A 159 33.02 37.16 -16.46
C VAL A 159 34.51 37.06 -16.81
N GLU A 160 35.06 35.86 -16.85
CA GLU A 160 36.26 35.60 -17.66
C GLU A 160 35.83 35.80 -19.11
N ASP A 161 36.15 36.99 -19.63
CA ASP A 161 36.08 37.34 -21.04
C ASP A 161 37.03 36.37 -21.78
N GLY A 162 36.46 35.29 -22.31
CA GLY A 162 37.15 34.39 -23.22
C GLY A 162 37.36 35.09 -24.56
N GLU A 163 38.38 35.94 -24.66
CA GLU A 163 38.92 36.38 -25.95
C GLU A 163 39.54 35.17 -26.67
N GLU A 164 38.72 34.36 -27.35
CA GLU A 164 39.19 33.50 -28.43
C GLU A 164 39.45 34.39 -29.65
N ALA A 165 40.73 34.74 -29.86
CA ALA A 165 41.17 35.36 -31.10
C ALA A 165 40.97 34.40 -32.28
N GLU A 166 39.97 34.65 -33.12
CA GLU A 166 39.84 34.04 -34.44
C GLU A 166 41.02 34.45 -35.34
N GLU A 167 42.02 33.57 -35.45
CA GLU A 167 43.05 33.69 -36.49
C GLU A 167 42.44 33.27 -37.83
N THR A 168 41.84 34.23 -38.53
CA THR A 168 41.31 34.04 -39.89
C THR A 168 42.46 34.03 -40.90
N GLY A 169 43.00 32.84 -41.17
CA GLY A 169 43.86 32.60 -42.32
C GLY A 169 43.09 32.82 -43.63
N LYS A 170 43.48 33.83 -44.41
CA LYS A 170 43.11 33.96 -45.83
C LYS A 170 44.36 34.17 -46.69
N VAL A 171 44.56 33.16 -47.55
CA VAL A 171 45.23 33.14 -48.87
C VAL A 171 46.72 33.44 -48.91
#